data_AF-A0A9D4PFH2-F1
#
_entry.id   AF-A0A9D4PFH2-F1
#
_cell.length_a   1.000
_cell.length_b   1.000
_cell.length_c   1.000
_cell.angle_alpha   90.00
_cell.angle_beta   90.00
_cell.angle_gamma   90.00
#
_symmetry.space_group_name_H-M   'P 1'
#
loop_
_entity.id
_entity.type
_entity.pdbx_description
1 polymer ?
#
loop_
_entity_poly.entity_id
_entity_poly.type
_entity_poly.pdbx_seq_one_letter_code
_entity_poly.pdbx_strand_id
1 'polypeptide(L)'
;MIHTLLVYTSVALVVSIVAEMCRPRSILASLGRAYVCVLHGTWLLQIGFILYNPLPGYKPWDVDSHMDLMLAASVFAWHMMAVLVYVGVLGAVAWAVNRTCGRFCNDVVSVDAEEVGDLREALLKHGI
;
A
#
# COMPACT_ATOMS: atom_id res chain seq x y z
N MET A 1 -21.09 -17.94 -7.93
CA MET A 1 -19.66 -17.99 -7.52
C MET A 1 -19.01 -16.59 -7.53
N ILE A 2 -19.30 -15.74 -8.52
CA ILE A 2 -18.86 -14.33 -8.55
C ILE A 2 -19.36 -13.54 -7.33
N HIS A 3 -20.62 -13.75 -6.92
CA HIS A 3 -21.17 -13.19 -5.67
C HIS A 3 -20.37 -13.61 -4.43
N THR A 4 -19.85 -14.84 -4.40
CA THR A 4 -19.07 -15.38 -3.27
C THR A 4 -17.70 -14.71 -3.17
N LEU A 5 -17.03 -14.48 -4.31
CA LEU A 5 -15.77 -13.75 -4.37
C LEU A 5 -15.96 -12.28 -3.97
N LEU A 6 -17.05 -11.67 -4.42
CA LEU A 6 -17.40 -10.29 -4.07
C LEU A 6 -17.63 -10.15 -2.56
N VAL A 7 -18.40 -11.06 -1.96
CA VAL A 7 -18.61 -11.12 -0.51
C VAL A 7 -17.29 -11.32 0.24
N TYR A 8 -16.40 -12.19 -0.23
CA TYR A 8 -15.08 -12.39 0.39
C TYR A 8 -14.25 -11.11 0.40
N THR A 9 -14.19 -10.39 -0.72
CA THR A 9 -13.46 -9.12 -0.79
C THR A 9 -14.10 -8.02 0.07
N SER A 10 -15.43 -7.98 0.15
CA SER A 10 -16.15 -7.04 1.02
C SER A 10 -15.93 -7.34 2.50
N VAL A 11 -15.95 -8.62 2.91
CA VAL A 11 -15.64 -9.02 4.29
C VAL A 11 -14.18 -8.70 4.63
N ALA A 12 -13.24 -8.96 3.72
CA ALA A 12 -11.83 -8.60 3.90
C ALA A 12 -11.64 -7.08 4.06
N LEU A 13 -12.41 -6.26 3.33
CA LEU A 13 -12.41 -4.80 3.47
C LEU A 13 -12.92 -4.39 4.86
N VAL A 14 -14.04 -4.92 5.30
CA VAL A 14 -14.60 -4.64 6.64
C VAL A 14 -13.63 -5.06 7.74
N VAL A 15 -13.02 -6.26 7.64
CA VAL A 15 -12.02 -6.73 8.60
C VAL A 15 -10.79 -5.82 8.62
N SER A 16 -10.37 -5.30 7.47
CA SER A 16 -9.22 -4.39 7.39
C SER A 16 -9.51 -3.02 8.01
N ILE A 17 -10.72 -2.50 7.83
CA ILE A 17 -11.19 -1.28 8.49
C ILE A 17 -11.25 -1.48 10.01
N VAL A 18 -11.78 -2.61 10.48
CA VAL A 18 -11.82 -2.95 11.91
C VAL A 18 -10.41 -3.11 12.49
N ALA A 19 -9.51 -3.77 11.76
CA ALA A 19 -8.12 -3.94 12.17
C ALA A 19 -7.37 -2.60 12.32
N GLU A 20 -7.67 -1.63 11.46
CA GLU A 20 -7.17 -0.27 11.60
C GLU A 20 -7.73 0.44 12.83
N MET A 21 -9.04 0.33 13.06
CA MET A 21 -9.68 0.91 14.24
C MET A 21 -9.09 0.35 15.54
N CYS A 22 -8.63 -0.90 15.55
CA CYS A 22 -7.94 -1.50 16.68
C CYS A 22 -6.48 -1.04 16.86
N ARG A 23 -5.80 -0.53 15.82
CA ARG A 23 -4.37 -0.16 15.85
C ARG A 23 -4.03 1.13 15.04
N PRO A 24 -4.62 2.30 15.39
CA PRO A 24 -4.47 3.55 14.64
C PRO A 24 -3.04 4.15 14.62
N ARG A 25 -2.12 3.67 15.48
CA ARG A 25 -0.74 4.20 15.55
C ARG A 25 0.27 3.49 14.63
N SER A 26 -0.13 2.43 13.93
CA SER A 26 0.79 1.63 13.11
C SER A 26 0.67 1.96 11.62
N ILE A 27 1.81 2.34 11.01
CA ILE A 27 1.94 2.58 9.56
C ILE A 27 1.45 1.36 8.75
N LEU A 28 1.66 0.13 9.27
CA LEU A 28 1.18 -1.10 8.65
C LEU A 28 -0.36 -1.16 8.51
N ALA A 29 -1.11 -0.63 9.48
CA ALA A 29 -2.57 -0.62 9.40
C ALA A 29 -3.06 0.29 8.25
N SER A 30 -2.40 1.44 8.06
CA SER A 30 -2.73 2.33 6.95
C SER A 30 -2.35 1.75 5.58
N LEU A 31 -1.22 1.03 5.48
CA LEU A 31 -0.87 0.31 4.25
C LEU A 31 -1.84 -0.85 3.97
N GLY A 32 -2.27 -1.58 5.01
CA GLY A 32 -3.24 -2.66 4.89
C GLY A 32 -4.59 -2.19 4.35
N ARG A 33 -5.10 -1.05 4.83
CA ARG A 33 -6.31 -0.42 4.28
C ARG A 33 -6.13 -0.07 2.80
N ALA A 34 -5.04 0.61 2.45
CA ALA A 34 -4.78 1.01 1.07
C ALA A 34 -4.71 -0.20 0.13
N TYR A 35 -4.04 -1.27 0.56
CA TYR A 35 -3.98 -2.54 -0.16
C TYR A 35 -5.35 -3.11 -0.44
N VAL A 36 -6.20 -3.27 0.59
CA VAL A 36 -7.51 -3.90 0.42
C VAL A 36 -8.47 -3.01 -0.38
N CYS A 37 -8.36 -1.69 -0.26
CA CYS A 37 -9.17 -0.75 -1.03
C CYS A 37 -8.84 -0.79 -2.53
N VAL A 38 -7.54 -0.78 -2.88
CA VAL A 38 -7.08 -0.90 -4.28
C VAL A 38 -7.48 -2.25 -4.85
N LEU A 39 -7.27 -3.32 -4.10
CA LEU A 39 -7.61 -4.69 -4.50
C LEU A 39 -9.12 -4.84 -4.74
N HIS A 40 -9.95 -4.32 -3.85
CA HIS A 40 -11.41 -4.38 -4.01
C HIS A 40 -11.88 -3.57 -5.22
N GLY A 41 -11.39 -2.33 -5.39
CA GLY A 41 -11.77 -1.47 -6.51
C GLY A 41 -11.35 -2.05 -7.87
N THR A 42 -10.09 -2.51 -7.96
CA THR A 42 -9.58 -3.12 -9.20
C THR A 42 -10.24 -4.45 -9.51
N TRP A 43 -10.60 -5.25 -8.50
CA TRP A 43 -11.37 -6.48 -8.71
C TRP A 43 -12.77 -6.23 -9.26
N LEU A 44 -13.46 -5.20 -8.78
CA LEU A 44 -14.78 -4.82 -9.31
C LEU A 44 -14.70 -4.40 -10.78
N LEU A 45 -13.65 -3.66 -11.16
CA LEU A 45 -13.40 -3.31 -12.56
C LEU A 45 -13.09 -4.55 -13.41
N GLN A 46 -12.29 -5.48 -12.89
CA GLN A 46 -11.97 -6.74 -13.57
C GLN A 46 -13.23 -7.59 -13.82
N ILE A 47 -14.08 -7.76 -12.81
CA ILE A 47 -15.37 -8.47 -12.93
C ILE A 47 -16.31 -7.73 -13.90
N GLY A 48 -16.36 -6.41 -13.83
CA GLY A 48 -17.14 -5.59 -14.76
C GLY A 48 -16.73 -5.82 -16.21
N PHE A 49 -15.43 -5.92 -16.47
CA PHE A 49 -14.90 -6.20 -17.81
C PHE A 49 -15.18 -7.64 -18.27
N ILE A 50 -15.11 -8.61 -17.36
CA ILE A 50 -15.42 -10.01 -17.64
C ILE A 50 -16.91 -10.18 -17.97
N LEU A 51 -17.80 -9.48 -17.25
CA LEU A 51 -19.25 -9.63 -17.39
C LEU A 51 -19.83 -8.77 -18.52
N TYR A 52 -19.31 -7.56 -18.72
CA TYR A 52 -19.76 -6.59 -19.71
C TYR A 52 -18.66 -6.30 -20.74
N ASN A 53 -18.12 -7.35 -21.35
CA ASN A 53 -17.10 -7.19 -22.39
C ASN A 53 -17.68 -6.41 -23.58
N PRO A 54 -17.20 -5.19 -23.90
CA PRO A 54 -17.72 -4.40 -25.01
C PRO A 54 -17.21 -4.88 -26.39
N LEU A 55 -16.40 -5.94 -26.45
CA LEU A 55 -15.81 -6.43 -27.69
C LEU A 55 -16.83 -7.23 -28.54
N PRO A 56 -17.07 -6.83 -29.81
CA PRO A 56 -17.97 -7.56 -30.70
C PRO A 56 -17.36 -8.92 -31.06
N GLY A 57 -18.01 -10.00 -30.63
CA GLY A 57 -17.63 -11.39 -30.97
C GLY A 57 -17.16 -12.26 -29.81
N TYR A 58 -17.15 -11.75 -28.57
CA TYR A 58 -16.75 -12.57 -27.42
C TYR A 58 -17.87 -13.52 -26.98
N LYS A 59 -17.53 -14.79 -26.74
CA LYS A 59 -18.48 -15.78 -26.20
C LYS A 59 -18.92 -15.31 -24.81
N PRO A 60 -20.23 -15.24 -24.50
CA PRO A 60 -20.69 -14.89 -23.16
C PRO A 60 -20.03 -15.81 -22.15
N TRP A 61 -19.50 -15.22 -21.08
CA TRP A 61 -18.76 -15.94 -20.05
C TRP A 61 -19.67 -17.00 -19.42
N ASP A 62 -19.31 -18.26 -19.60
CA ASP A 62 -20.08 -19.39 -19.08
C ASP A 62 -19.64 -19.65 -17.64
N VAL A 63 -20.50 -19.29 -16.70
CA VAL A 63 -20.27 -19.46 -15.26
C VAL A 63 -20.22 -20.93 -14.82
N ASP A 64 -20.72 -21.86 -15.64
CA ASP A 64 -20.68 -23.31 -15.39
C ASP A 64 -19.46 -24.00 -16.02
N SER A 65 -18.70 -23.28 -16.85
CA SER A 65 -17.45 -23.76 -17.43
C SER A 65 -16.32 -23.71 -16.40
N HIS A 66 -15.85 -24.90 -16.00
CA HIS A 66 -14.76 -25.05 -15.03
C HIS A 66 -13.46 -24.33 -15.46
N MET A 67 -13.20 -24.27 -16.77
CA MET A 67 -12.01 -23.66 -17.35
C MET A 67 -11.98 -22.14 -17.14
N ASP A 68 -13.10 -21.48 -17.40
CA ASP A 68 -13.24 -20.04 -17.28
C ASP A 68 -13.10 -19.62 -15.80
N LEU A 69 -13.66 -20.43 -14.90
CA LEU A 69 -13.52 -20.23 -13.46
C LEU A 69 -12.05 -20.38 -12.97
N MET A 70 -11.31 -21.37 -13.46
CA MET A 70 -9.89 -21.55 -13.11
C MET A 70 -9.02 -20.39 -13.59
N LEU A 71 -9.30 -19.85 -14.79
CA LEU A 71 -8.60 -18.68 -15.32
C LEU A 71 -8.89 -17.44 -14.48
N ALA A 72 -10.15 -17.19 -14.11
CA ALA A 72 -10.52 -16.07 -13.26
C ALA A 72 -9.84 -16.12 -11.88
N ALA A 73 -9.81 -17.30 -11.24
CA ALA A 73 -9.13 -17.49 -9.96
C ALA A 73 -7.61 -17.28 -10.06
N SER A 74 -7.00 -17.71 -11.17
CA SER A 74 -5.56 -17.55 -11.42
C SER A 74 -5.18 -16.08 -11.64
N VAL A 75 -5.97 -15.35 -12.45
CA VAL A 75 -5.81 -13.91 -12.65
C VAL A 75 -5.98 -13.15 -11.33
N PHE A 76 -6.95 -13.55 -10.51
CA PHE A 76 -7.14 -12.97 -9.18
C PHE A 76 -5.92 -13.18 -8.28
N ALA A 77 -5.35 -14.40 -8.26
CA ALA A 77 -4.16 -14.69 -7.45
C ALA A 77 -2.94 -13.87 -7.91
N TRP A 78 -2.73 -13.71 -9.21
CA TRP A 78 -1.65 -12.88 -9.75
C TRP A 78 -1.87 -11.40 -9.44
N HIS A 79 -3.11 -10.95 -9.50
CA HIS A 79 -3.48 -9.59 -9.17
C HIS A 79 -3.23 -9.27 -7.69
N MET A 80 -3.59 -10.18 -6.77
CA MET A 80 -3.26 -10.08 -5.35
C MET A 80 -1.75 -9.90 -5.14
N MET A 81 -0.94 -10.72 -5.81
CA MET A 81 0.53 -10.64 -5.75
C MET A 81 1.03 -9.27 -6.26
N ALA A 82 0.51 -8.80 -7.39
CA ALA A 82 0.91 -7.52 -7.98
C ALA A 82 0.57 -6.33 -7.08
N VAL A 83 -0.64 -6.29 -6.51
CA VAL A 83 -1.07 -5.23 -5.60
C VAL A 83 -0.24 -5.26 -4.30
N LEU A 84 0.17 -6.44 -3.84
CA LEU A 84 0.99 -6.59 -2.63
C LEU A 84 2.38 -6.00 -2.86
N VAL A 85 3.00 -6.34 -3.99
CA VAL A 85 4.29 -5.79 -4.41
C VAL A 85 4.19 -4.27 -4.58
N TYR A 86 3.15 -3.77 -5.25
CA TYR A 86 2.93 -2.34 -5.46
C TYR A 86 2.85 -1.56 -4.14
N VAL A 87 2.02 -2.01 -3.21
CA VAL A 87 1.88 -1.38 -1.89
C VAL A 87 3.16 -1.51 -1.06
N GLY A 88 3.85 -2.65 -1.16
CA GLY A 88 5.15 -2.85 -0.53
C GLY A 88 6.22 -1.88 -1.03
N VAL A 89 6.28 -1.65 -2.35
CA VAL A 89 7.20 -0.68 -2.96
C VAL A 89 6.86 0.73 -2.51
N LEU A 90 5.58 1.14 -2.52
CA LEU A 90 5.18 2.45 -2.02
C LEU A 90 5.54 2.65 -0.54
N GLY A 91 5.35 1.61 0.28
CA GLY A 91 5.77 1.62 1.69
C GLY A 91 7.28 1.74 1.86
N ALA A 92 8.05 0.99 1.08
CA ALA A 92 9.51 1.03 1.10
C ALA A 92 10.05 2.38 0.63
N VAL A 93 9.45 2.96 -0.42
CA VAL A 93 9.78 4.31 -0.91
C VAL A 93 9.44 5.36 0.14
N ALA A 94 8.24 5.32 0.72
CA ALA A 94 7.86 6.26 1.78
C ALA A 94 8.79 6.16 2.99
N TRP A 95 9.16 4.93 3.38
CA TRP A 95 10.13 4.71 4.45
C TRP A 95 11.52 5.22 4.09
N ALA A 96 12.00 4.96 2.86
CA ALA A 96 13.29 5.44 2.38
C ALA A 96 13.33 6.97 2.35
N VAL A 97 12.29 7.63 1.81
CA VAL A 97 12.17 9.09 1.79
C VAL A 97 12.17 9.66 3.21
N ASN A 98 11.37 9.09 4.12
CA ASN A 98 11.32 9.54 5.50
C ASN A 98 12.67 9.34 6.22
N ARG A 99 13.38 8.25 5.91
CA ARG A 99 14.72 8.00 6.46
C ARG A 99 15.79 8.92 5.87
N THR A 100 15.69 9.30 4.60
CA THR A 100 16.62 10.22 3.95
C THR A 100 16.42 11.65 4.47
N CYS A 101 15.18 12.14 4.56
CA CYS A 101 14.89 13.44 5.17
C CYS A 101 15.25 13.47 6.66
N GLY A 102 14.98 12.39 7.40
CA GLY A 102 15.39 12.27 8.80
C GLY A 102 16.90 12.28 8.98
N ARG A 103 17.66 11.67 8.06
CA ARG A 103 19.13 11.70 8.09
C ARG A 103 19.67 13.09 7.79
N PHE A 104 19.16 13.74 6.74
CA PHE A 104 19.54 15.09 6.37
C PHE A 104 19.27 16.11 7.49
N CYS A 105 18.11 16.04 8.16
CA CYS A 105 17.81 16.91 9.29
C CYS A 105 18.75 16.66 10.49
N ASN A 106 19.15 15.40 10.71
CA ASN A 106 20.12 15.06 11.75
C ASN A 106 21.51 15.63 11.43
N ASP A 107 21.95 15.54 10.16
CA ASP A 107 23.24 16.08 9.69
C ASP A 107 23.30 17.61 9.79
N VAL A 108 22.20 18.32 9.52
CA VAL A 108 22.15 19.79 9.69
C VAL A 108 22.24 20.15 11.18
N VAL A 109 21.45 19.48 12.02
CA VAL A 109 21.44 19.71 13.48
C VAL A 109 22.79 19.42 14.13
N SER A 110 23.53 18.41 13.66
CA SER A 110 24.85 18.09 14.21
C SER A 110 25.91 19.15 13.86
N VAL A 111 25.86 19.72 12.65
CA VAL A 111 26.76 20.83 12.25
C VAL A 111 26.47 22.08 13.07
N ASP A 112 25.20 22.47 13.24
CA ASP A 112 24.83 23.60 14.10
C ASP A 112 25.28 23.39 15.56
N ALA A 113 25.18 22.15 16.07
CA ALA A 113 25.62 21.83 17.43
C ALA A 113 27.15 21.93 17.60
N GLU A 114 27.92 21.59 16.56
CA GLU A 114 29.39 21.72 16.55
C GLU A 114 29.81 23.19 16.49
N GLU A 115 29.24 24.00 15.59
CA GLU A 115 29.54 25.44 15.51
C GLU A 115 29.22 26.18 16.83
N VAL A 116 28.08 25.86 17.46
CA VAL A 116 27.71 26.44 18.76
C VAL A 116 28.68 26.02 19.87
N GLY A 117 29.18 24.77 19.83
CA GLY A 117 30.19 24.27 20.75
C GLY A 117 31.50 25.03 20.64
N ASP A 118 32.01 25.17 19.42
CA ASP A 118 33.25 25.90 19.13
C ASP A 118 33.14 27.38 19.48
N LEU A 119 32.02 28.02 19.15
CA LEU A 119 31.77 29.42 19.52
C LEU A 119 31.77 29.59 21.05
N ARG A 120 31.16 28.64 21.78
CA ARG A 120 31.14 28.67 23.24
C ARG A 120 32.54 28.49 23.84
N GLU A 121 33.36 27.60 23.30
CA GLU A 121 34.76 27.45 23.73
C GLU A 121 35.62 28.69 23.43
N ALA A 122 35.41 29.31 22.26
CA ALA A 122 36.11 30.54 21.88
C ALA A 122 35.78 31.69 22.84
N LEU A 123 34.52 31.85 23.23
CA LEU A 123 34.10 32.86 24.22
C LEU A 123 34.70 32.61 25.60
N LEU A 124 34.73 31.35 26.05
CA LEU A 124 35.35 30.99 27.33
C LEU A 124 36.86 31.28 27.35
N LYS A 125 37.56 31.04 26.23
CA LYS A 125 38.98 31.43 26.11
C LYS A 125 39.20 32.93 26.13
N HIS A 126 38.25 33.70 25.61
CA HIS A 126 38.35 35.16 25.56
C HIS A 126 37.91 35.87 26.85
N GLY A 127 37.41 35.14 27.86
CA GLY A 127 37.25 35.65 29.22
C GLY A 127 36.20 36.76 29.36
N ILE A 128 35.04 36.58 28.72
CA ILE A 128 33.79 37.26 29.10
C ILE A 128 32.90 36.26 29.83
#